data_AF-A0A3N5Q5X2-F1
#
_entry.id   AF-A0A3N5Q5X2-F1
#
_cell.length_a   1.000
_cell.length_b   1.000
_cell.length_c   1.000
_cell.angle_alpha   90.00
_cell.angle_beta   90.00
_cell.angle_gamma   90.00
#
_symmetry.space_group_name_H-M   'P 1'
#
loop_
_entity.id
_entity.type
_entity.pdbx_description
1 polymer ?
#
loop_
_entity_poly.entity_id
_entity_poly.type
_entity_poly.pdbx_seq_one_letter_code
_entity_poly.pdbx_strand_id
1 'polypeptide(L)'
;GIPMKIAAPFIKHKVPSKAVEYLKNPDEFKASYRLFRGLFTNDELKSLGVDHNSGYILSGEESHSSVYHSTFITQHSALEYVSYLESTNYMANQLLRDSDIFSMCHSLELRVPFVDDRLFKVVLKYIDKGYDKDNPKRMLTDAVEDIPGEIIHKQKMGFTFPVDEWLRTGKLGKMVIENILDVNPFNRKFIEKMIDNFKAGKTHWSRLWALYVLNSFH
;
A
#
# COMPACT_ATOMS: atom_id res chain seq x y z
N GLY A 1 2.08 -6.09 -24.93
CA GLY A 1 2.69 -4.95 -24.20
C GLY A 1 3.92 -4.32 -24.86
N ILE A 2 4.09 -4.35 -26.19
CA ILE A 2 5.27 -3.77 -26.87
C ILE A 2 5.18 -2.25 -27.14
N PRO A 3 4.01 -1.64 -27.49
CA PRO A 3 3.99 -0.23 -27.86
C PRO A 3 4.14 0.75 -26.68
N MET A 4 3.86 0.31 -25.45
CA MET A 4 3.85 1.21 -24.28
C MET A 4 5.24 1.49 -23.69
N LYS A 5 6.19 0.55 -23.80
CA LYS A 5 7.58 0.72 -23.31
C LYS A 5 8.32 1.84 -24.07
N ILE A 6 7.98 2.05 -25.34
CA ILE A 6 8.59 3.07 -26.22
C ILE A 6 8.07 4.48 -25.87
N ALA A 7 6.83 4.59 -25.40
CA ALA A 7 6.18 5.87 -25.11
C ALA A 7 6.53 6.42 -23.71
N ALA A 8 6.94 5.59 -22.76
CA ALA A 8 7.20 5.98 -21.37
C ALA A 8 8.18 7.16 -21.18
N PRO A 9 9.29 7.30 -21.95
CA PRO A 9 10.20 8.45 -21.84
C PRO A 9 9.54 9.77 -22.23
N PHE A 10 8.59 9.75 -23.16
CA PHE A 10 7.95 10.93 -23.75
C PHE A 10 6.75 11.44 -22.92
N ILE A 11 6.29 10.67 -21.94
CA ILE A 11 5.09 10.96 -21.13
C ILE A 11 5.45 11.54 -19.73
N LYS A 12 6.76 11.64 -19.42
CA LYS A 12 7.33 11.94 -18.11
C LYS A 12 6.83 13.24 -17.43
N HIS A 13 6.28 14.19 -18.19
CA HIS A 13 5.89 15.51 -17.67
C HIS A 13 4.44 15.64 -17.21
N LYS A 14 3.56 14.66 -17.48
CA LYS A 14 2.15 14.69 -17.04
C LYS A 14 1.71 13.46 -16.23
N VAL A 15 2.49 12.38 -16.24
CA VAL A 15 2.13 11.12 -15.58
C VAL A 15 2.92 10.97 -14.27
N PRO A 16 2.26 10.54 -13.17
CA PRO A 16 2.93 10.31 -11.89
C PRO A 16 4.17 9.39 -12.02
N SER A 17 5.23 9.68 -11.27
CA SER A 17 6.51 8.96 -11.34
C SER A 17 6.36 7.43 -11.19
N LYS A 18 5.50 6.98 -10.27
CA LYS A 18 5.19 5.56 -10.07
C LYS A 18 4.57 4.91 -11.31
N ALA A 19 3.72 5.62 -12.04
CA ALA A 19 3.11 5.12 -13.27
C ALA A 19 4.13 5.02 -14.41
N VAL A 20 5.06 5.99 -14.52
CA VAL A 20 6.18 5.89 -15.48
C VAL A 20 7.05 4.66 -15.18
N GLU A 21 7.34 4.40 -13.91
CA GLU A 21 8.12 3.23 -13.50
C GLU A 21 7.42 1.91 -13.81
N TYR A 22 6.13 1.81 -13.49
CA TYR A 22 5.31 0.65 -13.88
C TYR A 22 5.39 0.39 -15.38
N LEU A 23 5.28 1.43 -16.22
CA LEU A 23 5.34 1.30 -17.67
C LEU A 23 6.70 0.79 -18.20
N LYS A 24 7.80 0.99 -17.47
CA LYS A 24 9.11 0.44 -17.86
C LYS A 24 9.10 -1.09 -17.79
N ASN A 25 8.54 -1.66 -16.72
CA ASN A 25 8.53 -3.10 -16.45
C ASN A 25 7.15 -3.58 -15.93
N PRO A 26 6.09 -3.52 -16.74
CA PRO A 26 4.73 -3.87 -16.30
C PRO A 26 4.58 -5.36 -15.98
N ASP A 27 5.43 -6.20 -16.59
CA ASP A 27 5.43 -7.66 -16.45
C ASP A 27 6.19 -8.14 -15.20
N GLU A 28 6.82 -7.23 -14.44
CA GLU A 28 7.54 -7.61 -13.23
C GLU A 28 6.56 -8.03 -12.11
N PHE A 29 6.92 -9.08 -11.39
CA PHE A 29 6.16 -9.79 -10.34
C PHE A 29 5.33 -8.90 -9.39
N LYS A 30 5.82 -7.70 -9.04
CA LYS A 30 5.16 -6.76 -8.11
C LYS A 30 4.96 -5.36 -8.71
N ALA A 31 5.04 -5.21 -10.04
CA ALA A 31 4.94 -3.91 -10.69
C ALA A 31 3.64 -3.17 -10.35
N SER A 32 2.50 -3.85 -10.52
CA SER A 32 1.18 -3.31 -10.20
C SER A 32 1.02 -3.03 -8.71
N TYR A 33 1.44 -3.95 -7.85
CA TYR A 33 1.36 -3.76 -6.40
C TYR A 33 2.19 -2.57 -5.92
N ARG A 34 3.44 -2.41 -6.41
CA ARG A 34 4.30 -1.28 -6.08
C ARG A 34 3.78 0.04 -6.65
N LEU A 35 3.13 0.04 -7.81
CA LEU A 35 2.48 1.24 -8.34
C LEU A 35 1.49 1.83 -7.32
N PHE A 36 0.64 0.97 -6.75
CA PHE A 36 -0.41 1.40 -5.81
C PHE A 36 0.10 1.55 -4.37
N ARG A 37 0.86 0.59 -3.86
CA ARG A 37 1.26 0.49 -2.44
C ARG A 37 2.67 1.02 -2.16
N GLY A 38 3.51 1.20 -3.18
CA GLY A 38 4.85 1.76 -3.02
C GLY A 38 4.81 3.25 -2.67
N LEU A 39 5.63 3.63 -1.68
CA LEU A 39 5.81 5.03 -1.28
C LEU A 39 6.80 5.76 -2.18
N PHE A 40 7.87 5.08 -2.61
CA PHE A 40 8.96 5.62 -3.41
C PHE A 40 9.14 4.80 -4.68
N THR A 41 9.57 5.45 -5.75
CA THR A 41 10.06 4.75 -6.96
C THR A 41 11.46 4.19 -6.74
N ASN A 42 11.91 3.24 -7.58
CA ASN A 42 13.30 2.76 -7.53
C ASN A 42 14.31 3.91 -7.74
N ASP A 43 13.99 4.89 -8.59
CA ASP A 43 14.85 6.06 -8.83
C ASP A 43 14.91 6.97 -7.58
N GLU A 44 13.78 7.12 -6.86
CA GLU A 44 13.72 7.83 -5.59
C GLU A 44 14.47 7.08 -4.48
N LEU A 45 14.35 5.75 -4.42
CA LEU A 45 15.07 4.91 -3.44
C LEU A 45 16.58 4.96 -3.68
N LYS A 46 17.04 4.89 -4.93
CA LYS A 46 18.45 5.14 -5.28
C LYS A 46 18.90 6.53 -4.87
N SER A 47 18.07 7.55 -5.11
CA SER A 47 18.38 8.93 -4.71
C SER A 47 18.43 9.11 -3.19
N LEU A 48 17.63 8.32 -2.47
CA LEU A 48 17.64 8.23 -1.01
C LEU A 48 18.87 7.46 -0.50
N GLY A 49 19.65 6.79 -1.35
CA GLY A 49 20.82 5.99 -0.93
C GLY A 49 20.50 4.54 -0.60
N VAL A 50 19.31 4.05 -0.97
CA VAL A 50 18.91 2.65 -0.82
C VAL A 50 19.26 1.90 -2.10
N ASP A 51 20.23 0.97 -2.02
CA ASP A 51 20.55 0.08 -3.13
C ASP A 51 19.62 -1.15 -3.14
N HIS A 52 18.84 -1.26 -4.20
CA HIS A 52 17.91 -2.37 -4.46
C HIS A 52 18.59 -3.71 -4.78
N ASN A 53 19.93 -3.76 -4.90
CA ASN A 53 20.66 -5.02 -5.03
C ASN A 53 20.73 -5.84 -3.73
N SER A 54 20.34 -5.26 -2.59
CA SER A 54 20.18 -6.01 -1.35
C SER A 54 18.80 -6.68 -1.36
N GLY A 55 18.80 -8.02 -1.41
CA GLY A 55 17.62 -8.90 -1.36
C GLY A 55 16.82 -8.83 -0.06
N TYR A 56 16.58 -7.63 0.49
CA TYR A 56 15.53 -7.38 1.46
C TYR A 56 14.20 -7.13 0.74
N ILE A 57 13.83 -8.11 -0.09
CA ILE A 57 12.42 -8.41 -0.24
C ILE A 57 12.05 -9.01 1.11
N LEU A 58 11.08 -8.38 1.79
CA LEU A 58 10.38 -8.89 2.98
C LEU A 58 10.71 -10.37 3.21
N SER A 59 11.53 -10.66 4.22
CA SER A 59 11.92 -12.01 4.64
C SER A 59 10.74 -12.79 5.25
N GLY A 60 9.53 -12.59 4.70
CA GLY A 60 8.49 -13.59 4.60
C GLY A 60 8.65 -14.33 3.27
N GLU A 61 9.51 -15.34 3.27
CA GLU A 61 9.54 -16.46 2.33
C GLU A 61 9.56 -16.14 0.81
N GLU A 62 10.73 -15.77 0.30
CA GLU A 62 11.00 -15.82 -1.15
C GLU A 62 11.12 -17.26 -1.70
N SER A 63 11.34 -18.25 -0.84
CA SER A 63 11.59 -19.64 -1.29
C SER A 63 10.31 -20.43 -1.58
N HIS A 64 9.19 -20.09 -0.94
CA HIS A 64 7.89 -20.73 -1.21
C HIS A 64 6.97 -19.88 -2.09
N SER A 65 7.13 -18.56 -2.16
CA SER A 65 6.16 -17.71 -2.90
C SER A 65 6.36 -17.68 -4.42
N SER A 66 7.58 -17.77 -4.96
CA SER A 66 7.82 -17.58 -6.41
C SER A 66 7.22 -18.68 -7.30
N VAL A 67 7.32 -19.94 -6.89
CA VAL A 67 6.78 -21.11 -7.61
C VAL A 67 5.26 -21.17 -7.50
N TYR A 68 4.72 -20.95 -6.29
CA TYR A 68 3.28 -20.87 -6.08
C TYR A 68 2.66 -19.72 -6.88
N HIS A 69 3.34 -18.59 -6.98
CA HIS A 69 2.81 -17.40 -7.63
C HIS A 69 2.84 -17.43 -9.17
N SER A 70 3.90 -17.96 -9.79
CA SER A 70 3.90 -18.14 -11.26
C SER A 70 2.79 -19.09 -11.72
N THR A 71 2.50 -20.10 -10.90
CA THR A 71 1.37 -21.02 -11.11
C THR A 71 0.04 -20.33 -10.77
N PHE A 72 -0.02 -19.51 -9.72
CA PHE A 72 -1.22 -18.76 -9.33
C PHE A 72 -1.62 -17.73 -10.41
N ILE A 73 -0.69 -16.94 -10.94
CA ILE A 73 -0.96 -15.94 -12.00
C ILE A 73 -1.57 -16.59 -13.24
N THR A 74 -1.11 -17.79 -13.61
CA THR A 74 -1.57 -18.46 -14.84
C THR A 74 -2.91 -19.16 -14.67
N GLN A 75 -3.32 -19.44 -13.44
CA GLN A 75 -4.54 -20.18 -13.11
C GLN A 75 -5.66 -19.29 -12.56
N HIS A 76 -5.37 -18.04 -12.20
CA HIS A 76 -6.31 -17.14 -11.54
C HIS A 76 -6.52 -15.84 -12.31
N SER A 77 -7.69 -15.23 -12.09
CA SER A 77 -8.03 -13.94 -12.65
C SER A 77 -7.20 -12.80 -12.04
N ALA A 78 -7.19 -11.63 -12.69
CA ALA A 78 -6.54 -10.45 -12.14
C ALA A 78 -7.14 -10.02 -10.78
N LEU A 79 -8.45 -10.21 -10.56
CA LEU A 79 -9.11 -9.85 -9.30
C LEU A 79 -8.76 -10.83 -8.18
N GLU A 80 -8.73 -12.14 -8.48
CA GLU A 80 -8.28 -13.16 -7.54
C GLU A 80 -6.82 -12.90 -7.11
N TYR A 81 -5.97 -12.56 -8.08
CA TYR A 81 -4.57 -12.23 -7.84
C TYR A 81 -4.36 -10.99 -6.97
N VAL A 82 -5.06 -9.88 -7.29
CA VAL A 82 -5.01 -8.67 -6.45
C VAL A 82 -5.54 -8.96 -5.04
N SER A 83 -6.61 -9.75 -4.91
CA SER A 83 -7.19 -10.13 -3.62
C SER A 83 -6.22 -10.94 -2.77
N TYR A 84 -5.49 -11.87 -3.39
CA TYR A 84 -4.42 -12.61 -2.73
C TYR A 84 -3.30 -11.68 -2.23
N LEU A 85 -2.81 -10.77 -3.08
CA LEU A 85 -1.75 -9.83 -2.69
C LEU A 85 -2.18 -8.90 -1.57
N GLU A 86 -3.39 -8.34 -1.66
CA GLU A 86 -3.94 -7.45 -0.64
C GLU A 86 -4.14 -8.19 0.69
N SER A 87 -4.59 -9.44 0.66
CA SER A 87 -4.79 -10.25 1.86
C SER A 87 -3.46 -10.61 2.54
N THR A 88 -2.46 -11.02 1.77
CA THR A 88 -1.16 -11.51 2.28
C THR A 88 -0.16 -10.40 2.61
N ASN A 89 -0.23 -9.25 1.92
CA ASN A 89 0.72 -8.16 2.12
C ASN A 89 0.14 -7.04 2.97
N TYR A 90 -1.03 -6.49 2.60
CA TYR A 90 -1.57 -5.31 3.28
C TYR A 90 -2.41 -5.68 4.51
N MET A 91 -3.40 -6.55 4.34
CA MET A 91 -4.29 -6.93 5.44
C MET A 91 -3.52 -7.63 6.55
N ALA A 92 -2.73 -8.66 6.22
CA ALA A 92 -1.95 -9.40 7.21
C ALA A 92 -0.90 -8.53 7.93
N ASN A 93 -0.03 -7.84 7.19
CA ASN A 93 1.12 -7.18 7.80
C ASN A 93 0.84 -5.77 8.33
N GLN A 94 -0.26 -5.13 7.90
CA GLN A 94 -0.66 -3.80 8.38
C GLN A 94 -1.97 -3.85 9.18
N LEU A 95 -3.09 -4.20 8.55
CA LEU A 95 -4.41 -4.03 9.18
C LEU A 95 -4.59 -4.90 10.42
N LEU A 96 -4.28 -6.20 10.31
CA LEU A 96 -4.41 -7.15 11.41
C LEU A 96 -3.39 -6.88 12.50
N ARG A 97 -2.12 -6.67 12.12
CA ARG A 97 -1.05 -6.33 13.06
C ARG A 97 -1.38 -5.07 13.87
N ASP A 98 -1.76 -3.98 13.21
CA ASP A 98 -2.07 -2.73 13.88
C ASP A 98 -3.28 -2.89 14.81
N SER A 99 -4.35 -3.52 14.32
CA SER A 99 -5.57 -3.74 15.12
C SER A 99 -5.28 -4.57 16.37
N ASP A 100 -4.49 -5.63 16.24
CA ASP A 100 -4.06 -6.48 17.35
C ASP A 100 -3.22 -5.69 18.37
N ILE A 101 -2.14 -5.03 17.92
CA ILE A 101 -1.27 -4.23 18.79
C ILE A 101 -2.08 -3.17 19.55
N PHE A 102 -2.89 -2.37 18.85
CA PHE A 102 -3.64 -1.30 19.49
C PHE A 102 -4.71 -1.83 20.45
N SER A 103 -5.42 -2.91 20.11
CA SER A 103 -6.42 -3.50 21.01
C SER A 103 -5.78 -4.10 22.26
N MET A 104 -4.68 -4.84 22.12
CA MET A 104 -3.98 -5.49 23.22
C MET A 104 -3.25 -4.50 24.14
N CYS A 105 -2.78 -3.36 23.62
CA CYS A 105 -2.31 -2.24 24.44
C CYS A 105 -3.35 -1.75 25.46
N HIS A 106 -4.64 -2.02 25.20
CA HIS A 106 -5.75 -1.69 26.09
C HIS A 106 -6.44 -2.93 26.68
N SER A 107 -5.81 -4.12 26.59
CA SER A 107 -6.36 -5.40 27.06
C SER A 107 -7.74 -5.74 26.47
N LEU A 108 -7.99 -5.34 25.22
CA LEU A 108 -9.21 -5.64 24.47
C LEU A 108 -8.93 -6.72 23.43
N GLU A 109 -9.80 -7.74 23.36
CA GLU A 109 -9.79 -8.71 22.28
C GLU A 109 -10.61 -8.17 21.09
N LEU A 110 -9.95 -7.85 19.97
CA LEU A 110 -10.61 -7.45 18.74
C LEU A 110 -10.84 -8.66 17.83
N ARG A 111 -12.09 -8.89 17.41
CA ARG A 111 -12.46 -9.94 16.45
C ARG A 111 -12.73 -9.37 15.07
N VAL A 112 -12.33 -10.13 14.04
CA VAL A 112 -12.46 -9.76 12.61
C VAL A 112 -13.30 -10.78 11.83
N PRO A 113 -14.64 -10.77 11.96
CA PRO A 113 -15.50 -11.82 11.39
C PRO A 113 -15.38 -12.01 9.86
N PHE A 114 -15.02 -10.95 9.14
CA PHE A 114 -14.83 -11.00 7.68
C PHE A 114 -13.49 -11.60 7.25
N VAL A 115 -12.55 -11.79 8.18
CA VAL A 115 -11.24 -12.42 7.94
C VAL A 115 -11.32 -13.88 8.39
N ASP A 116 -12.28 -14.60 7.82
CA ASP A 116 -12.54 -16.02 8.08
C ASP A 116 -12.17 -16.86 6.84
N ASP A 117 -11.45 -17.96 7.05
CA ASP A 117 -10.98 -18.84 5.98
C ASP A 117 -12.13 -19.51 5.21
N ARG A 118 -13.23 -19.86 5.89
CA ARG A 118 -14.39 -20.48 5.25
C ARG A 118 -15.10 -19.47 4.37
N LEU A 119 -15.33 -18.25 4.88
CA LEU A 119 -15.89 -17.16 4.11
C LEU A 119 -15.03 -16.84 2.89
N PHE A 120 -13.71 -16.73 3.07
CA PHE A 120 -12.78 -16.42 2.00
C PHE A 120 -12.84 -17.47 0.88
N LYS A 121 -12.80 -18.77 1.22
CA LYS A 121 -12.90 -19.88 0.25
C LYS A 121 -14.21 -19.91 -0.53
N VAL A 122 -15.30 -19.42 0.06
CA VAL A 122 -16.59 -19.31 -0.62
C VAL A 122 -16.58 -18.11 -1.56
N VAL A 123 -16.23 -16.91 -1.06
CA VAL A 123 -16.29 -15.65 -1.80
C VAL A 123 -15.34 -15.65 -3.00
N LEU A 124 -14.12 -16.21 -2.84
CA LEU A 124 -13.11 -16.20 -3.89
C LEU A 124 -13.62 -16.80 -5.21
N LYS A 125 -14.42 -17.88 -5.14
CA LYS A 125 -14.99 -18.55 -6.33
C LYS A 125 -15.97 -17.68 -7.13
N TYR A 126 -16.51 -16.64 -6.51
CA TYR A 126 -17.51 -15.74 -7.11
C TYR A 126 -16.97 -14.33 -7.35
N ILE A 127 -15.70 -14.06 -7.02
CA ILE A 127 -15.18 -12.69 -6.98
C ILE A 127 -15.27 -12.00 -8.34
N ASP A 128 -14.98 -12.71 -9.44
CA ASP A 128 -15.04 -12.15 -10.79
C ASP A 128 -16.47 -11.80 -11.23
N LYS A 129 -17.45 -12.59 -10.79
CA LYS A 129 -18.86 -12.39 -11.15
C LYS A 129 -19.56 -11.39 -10.24
N GLY A 130 -19.13 -11.33 -8.99
CA GLY A 130 -19.73 -10.49 -7.96
C GLY A 130 -19.08 -9.12 -7.81
N TYR A 131 -17.89 -8.90 -8.38
CA TYR A 131 -17.25 -7.60 -8.40
C TYR A 131 -17.95 -6.65 -9.38
N ASP A 132 -18.36 -5.50 -8.85
CA ASP A 132 -18.90 -4.39 -9.61
C ASP A 132 -18.12 -3.12 -9.25
N LYS A 133 -17.55 -2.45 -10.25
CA LYS A 133 -16.76 -1.23 -10.05
C LYS A 133 -17.59 -0.08 -9.47
N ASP A 134 -18.88 -0.02 -9.84
CA ASP A 134 -19.80 1.06 -9.45
C ASP A 134 -20.50 0.70 -8.14
N ASN A 135 -20.58 -0.59 -7.79
CA ASN A 135 -21.03 -1.08 -6.50
C ASN A 135 -20.08 -2.14 -5.89
N PRO A 136 -18.91 -1.74 -5.34
CA PRO A 136 -17.89 -2.69 -4.87
C PRO A 136 -18.30 -3.57 -3.69
N LYS A 137 -19.40 -3.23 -3.00
CA LYS A 137 -19.92 -3.97 -1.84
C LYS A 137 -21.12 -4.84 -2.19
N ARG A 138 -21.47 -4.97 -3.48
CA ARG A 138 -22.67 -5.67 -3.92
C ARG A 138 -22.84 -7.07 -3.33
N MET A 139 -21.80 -7.90 -3.39
CA MET A 139 -21.85 -9.26 -2.81
C MET A 139 -22.20 -9.27 -1.32
N LEU A 140 -21.76 -8.26 -0.57
CA LEU A 140 -22.06 -8.14 0.85
C LEU A 140 -23.48 -7.61 1.06
N THR A 141 -23.90 -6.60 0.30
CA THR A 141 -25.23 -6.00 0.46
C THR A 141 -26.34 -6.94 -0.01
N ASP A 142 -26.12 -7.68 -1.10
CA ASP A 142 -27.08 -8.65 -1.64
C ASP A 142 -27.23 -9.88 -0.71
N ALA A 143 -26.24 -10.15 0.14
CA ALA A 143 -26.25 -11.26 1.09
C ALA A 143 -26.94 -10.92 2.43
N VAL A 144 -27.37 -9.67 2.64
CA VAL A 144 -28.03 -9.25 3.89
C VAL A 144 -29.41 -8.69 3.56
N GLU A 145 -30.45 -9.27 4.14
CA GLU A 145 -31.84 -8.98 3.76
C GLU A 145 -32.45 -7.78 4.53
N ASP A 146 -31.91 -7.42 5.71
CA ASP A 146 -32.55 -6.49 6.67
C ASP A 146 -31.71 -5.25 7.04
N ILE A 147 -30.99 -4.65 6.08
CA ILE A 147 -30.27 -3.38 6.32
C ILE A 147 -31.05 -2.20 5.73
N PRO A 148 -31.33 -1.12 6.51
CA PRO A 148 -31.95 0.09 5.98
C PRO A 148 -31.21 0.62 4.75
N GLY A 149 -31.95 1.03 3.71
CA GLY A 149 -31.39 1.55 2.46
C GLY A 149 -30.42 2.72 2.67
N GLU A 150 -30.64 3.54 3.70
CA GLU A 150 -29.73 4.63 4.08
C GLU A 150 -28.32 4.14 4.48
N ILE A 151 -28.19 2.94 5.03
CA ILE A 151 -26.90 2.32 5.40
C ILE A 151 -26.28 1.66 4.17
N ILE A 152 -27.08 0.95 3.37
CA ILE A 152 -26.63 0.26 2.15
C ILE A 152 -26.05 1.27 1.15
N HIS A 153 -26.75 2.39 0.94
CA HIS A 153 -26.37 3.42 -0.03
C HIS A 153 -25.46 4.50 0.55
N LYS A 154 -25.02 4.34 1.81
CA LYS A 154 -24.12 5.29 2.45
C LYS A 154 -22.79 5.34 1.69
N GLN A 155 -22.35 6.56 1.35
CA GLN A 155 -21.03 6.76 0.77
C GLN A 155 -19.94 6.24 1.70
N LYS A 156 -18.89 5.64 1.12
CA LYS A 156 -17.75 5.11 1.87
C LYS A 156 -17.08 6.25 2.64
N MET A 157 -17.19 6.22 3.96
CA MET A 157 -16.44 7.08 4.85
C MET A 157 -15.22 6.32 5.36
N GLY A 158 -14.03 6.88 5.14
CA GLY A 158 -12.80 6.35 5.72
C GLY A 158 -12.70 6.70 7.20
N PHE A 159 -11.97 5.88 7.95
CA PHE A 159 -11.44 6.27 9.25
C PHE A 159 -9.99 6.71 9.03
N THR A 160 -9.77 8.02 8.98
CA THR A 160 -8.44 8.58 8.78
C THR A 160 -8.09 9.50 9.94
N PHE A 161 -6.91 9.30 10.53
CA PHE A 161 -6.35 10.26 11.45
C PHE A 161 -5.86 11.50 10.70
N PRO A 162 -5.92 12.71 11.30
CA PRO A 162 -5.42 13.94 10.70
C PRO A 162 -3.88 14.04 10.78
N VAL A 163 -3.18 12.98 10.34
CA VAL A 163 -1.71 12.86 10.43
C VAL A 163 -1.01 13.96 9.63
N ASP A 164 -1.54 14.29 8.45
CA ASP A 164 -1.01 15.38 7.62
C ASP A 164 -1.02 16.71 8.39
N GLU A 165 -2.14 17.02 9.04
CA GLU A 165 -2.29 18.22 9.86
C GLU A 165 -1.32 18.20 11.05
N TRP A 166 -1.25 17.09 11.79
CA TRP A 166 -0.34 16.95 12.92
C TRP A 166 1.14 17.13 12.52
N LEU A 167 1.52 16.70 11.33
CA LEU A 167 2.87 16.89 10.79
C LEU A 167 3.13 18.30 10.27
N ARG A 168 2.09 19.04 9.86
CA ARG A 168 2.22 20.43 9.39
C ARG A 168 2.21 21.44 10.53
N THR A 169 1.35 21.25 11.53
CA THR A 169 1.03 22.27 12.53
C THR A 169 1.40 21.85 13.96
N GLY A 170 1.62 20.56 14.20
CA GLY A 170 1.83 20.00 15.53
C GLY A 170 3.31 19.80 15.91
N LYS A 171 3.53 19.49 17.20
CA LYS A 171 4.86 19.09 17.73
C LYS A 171 5.41 17.85 17.03
N LEU A 172 4.53 16.98 16.55
CA LEU A 172 4.86 15.77 15.78
C LEU A 172 5.69 16.10 14.54
N GLY A 173 5.31 17.14 13.79
CA GLY A 173 6.03 17.58 12.59
C GLY A 173 7.48 17.93 12.87
N LYS A 174 7.72 18.71 13.92
CA LYS A 174 9.07 19.11 14.34
C LYS A 174 9.91 17.89 14.71
N MET A 175 9.38 17.02 15.57
CA MET A 175 10.07 15.79 16.00
C MET A 175 10.41 14.88 14.81
N VAL A 176 9.48 14.69 13.87
CA VAL A 176 9.69 13.87 12.67
C VAL A 176 10.78 14.47 11.78
N ILE A 177 10.72 15.77 11.51
CA ILE A 177 11.68 16.47 10.65
C ILE A 177 13.08 16.47 11.28
N GLU A 178 13.19 16.75 12.58
CA GLU A 178 14.46 16.72 13.29
C GLU A 178 15.06 15.31 13.24
N ASN A 179 14.28 14.28 13.57
CA ASN A 179 14.73 12.90 13.55
C ASN A 179 15.24 12.47 12.16
N ILE A 180 14.49 12.73 11.08
CA ILE A 180 14.93 12.29 9.73
C ILE A 180 16.13 13.09 9.20
N LEU A 181 16.45 14.25 9.79
CA LEU A 181 17.65 15.03 9.45
C LEU A 181 18.87 14.63 10.29
N ASP A 182 18.66 14.11 11.50
CA ASP A 182 19.67 13.90 12.53
C ASP A 182 20.47 12.58 12.39
N VAL A 183 20.85 12.22 11.14
CA VAL A 183 21.73 11.09 10.78
C VAL A 183 21.01 9.76 10.51
N ASN A 184 21.16 9.27 9.27
CA ASN A 184 20.71 7.97 8.77
C ASN A 184 21.58 7.62 7.53
N PRO A 185 21.73 6.36 7.07
CA PRO A 185 22.28 6.03 5.74
C PRO A 185 21.61 6.76 4.55
N PHE A 186 20.49 7.45 4.78
CA PHE A 186 19.78 8.16 3.73
C PHE A 186 20.43 9.47 3.28
N ASN A 187 20.28 9.77 1.99
CA ASN A 187 20.81 10.98 1.37
C ASN A 187 20.10 12.24 1.89
N ARG A 188 20.82 13.03 2.69
CA ARG A 188 20.33 14.30 3.27
C ARG A 188 19.76 15.28 2.24
N LYS A 189 20.41 15.46 1.08
CA LYS A 189 19.91 16.40 0.04
C LYS A 189 18.55 15.98 -0.49
N PHE A 190 18.31 14.68 -0.61
CA PHE A 190 17.01 14.15 -1.03
C PHE A 190 15.95 14.39 0.05
N ILE A 191 16.29 14.16 1.32
CA ILE A 191 15.39 14.38 2.47
C ILE A 191 14.99 15.86 2.58
N GLU A 192 15.95 16.79 2.52
CA GLU A 192 15.68 18.23 2.58
C GLU A 192 14.71 18.66 1.48
N LYS A 193 14.96 18.22 0.23
CA LYS A 193 14.05 18.46 -0.89
C LYS A 193 12.67 17.84 -0.68
N MET A 194 12.58 16.66 -0.08
CA MET A 194 11.31 16.01 0.23
C MET A 194 10.52 16.78 1.29
N ILE A 195 11.20 17.31 2.32
CA ILE A 195 10.59 18.16 3.35
C ILE A 195 10.05 19.44 2.72
N ASP A 196 10.80 20.09 1.83
CA ASP A 196 10.35 21.29 1.13
C ASP A 196 9.12 21.01 0.26
N ASN A 197 9.12 19.87 -0.46
CA ASN A 197 7.97 19.43 -1.23
C ASN A 197 6.76 19.12 -0.34
N PHE A 198 6.97 18.52 0.83
CA PHE A 198 5.89 18.27 1.79
C PHE A 198 5.27 19.58 2.28
N LYS A 199 6.09 20.55 2.69
CA LYS A 199 5.65 21.90 3.09
C LYS A 199 4.88 22.60 1.97
N ALA A 200 5.31 22.43 0.71
CA ALA A 200 4.63 22.97 -0.47
C ALA A 200 3.41 22.15 -0.95
N GLY A 201 3.00 21.09 -0.23
CA GLY A 201 1.83 20.27 -0.59
C GLY A 201 2.05 19.30 -1.76
N LYS A 202 3.30 19.11 -2.20
CA LYS A 202 3.69 18.25 -3.34
C LYS A 202 4.09 16.84 -2.92
N THR A 203 4.17 16.58 -1.62
CA THR A 203 4.52 15.28 -1.05
C THR A 203 3.53 14.91 0.03
N HIS A 204 3.06 13.67 0.00
CA HIS A 204 2.16 13.13 1.01
C HIS A 204 2.91 12.82 2.30
N TRP A 205 2.28 13.07 3.44
CA TRP A 205 2.88 12.89 4.78
C TRP A 205 3.49 11.51 5.03
N SER A 206 2.92 10.47 4.43
CA SER A 206 3.34 9.07 4.64
C SER A 206 4.80 8.82 4.27
N ARG A 207 5.38 9.61 3.35
CA ARG A 207 6.80 9.50 3.00
C ARG A 207 7.72 9.95 4.14
N LEU A 208 7.40 11.07 4.80
CA LEU A 208 8.15 11.55 5.95
C LEU A 208 8.00 10.58 7.12
N TRP A 209 6.76 10.13 7.36
CA TRP A 209 6.47 9.16 8.42
C TRP A 209 7.23 7.84 8.24
N ALA A 210 7.28 7.30 7.02
CA ALA A 210 8.03 6.07 6.75
C ALA A 210 9.52 6.20 7.08
N LEU A 211 10.16 7.32 6.72
CA LEU A 211 11.56 7.57 7.07
C LEU A 211 11.75 7.73 8.57
N TYR A 212 10.86 8.44 9.24
CA TYR A 212 10.89 8.58 10.70
C TYR A 212 10.81 7.24 11.41
N VAL A 213 9.85 6.41 11.00
CA VAL A 213 9.67 5.06 11.56
C VAL A 213 10.91 4.23 11.34
N LEU A 214 11.44 4.18 10.10
CA LEU A 214 12.68 3.45 9.79
C LEU A 214 13.86 3.95 10.62
N ASN A 215 14.00 5.26 10.79
CA ASN A 215 15.09 5.84 11.58
C ASN A 215 14.93 5.60 13.09
N SER A 216 13.70 5.45 13.59
CA SER A 216 13.41 5.20 15.00
C SER A 216 13.53 3.72 15.39
N PHE A 217 13.65 2.82 14.41
CA PHE A 217 13.86 1.38 14.62
C PHE A 217 15.35 1.00 14.74
N HIS A 218 16.27 1.91 14.41
CA HIS A 218 17.71 1.75 14.58
C HIS A 218 18.19 2.41 15.88
#